data_AF-A0A956FVS5-F1
#
_entry.id   AF-A0A956FVS5-F1
#
_cell.length_a   1.000
_cell.length_b   1.000
_cell.length_c   1.000
_cell.angle_alpha   90.00
_cell.angle_beta   90.00
_cell.angle_gamma   90.00
#
_symmetry.space_group_name_H-M   'P 1'
#
loop_
_entity.id
_entity.type
_entity.pdbx_description
1 polymer ?
#
loop_
_entity_poly.entity_id
_entity_poly.type
_entity_poly.pdbx_seq_one_letter_code
_entity_poly.pdbx_strand_id
1 'polypeptide(L)'
;PSYFWDVLIEVAQVRLHDGGIAEGDGDVSLTLRDVPVGVTTADLVAAIKENLANDPAPLTDIAEIINDNAEGDPDFYYYQPTLGNPEAIQGDYLYFVAPVDVRVKDDNSPVRDYAAYQKPGFFADAGLTQKVSDKAEIDGDVVHEKVKIAAGDTLYIMDDKGWTYRLDVGDKPSTNWISIDVTRLE
;
A
#
# COMPACT_ATOMS: atom_id res chain seq x y z
N PRO A 1 -30.42 -35.39 -13.89
CA PRO A 1 -28.97 -35.63 -14.16
C PRO A 1 -28.60 -37.11 -14.30
N SER A 2 -29.19 -38.02 -13.50
CA SER A 2 -28.90 -39.46 -13.53
C SER A 2 -29.19 -40.16 -14.86
N TYR A 3 -30.34 -39.89 -15.47
CA TYR A 3 -30.76 -40.55 -16.73
C TYR A 3 -29.83 -40.32 -17.93
N PHE A 4 -29.10 -39.20 -17.98
CA PHE A 4 -28.17 -38.94 -19.09
C PHE A 4 -26.89 -39.77 -18.94
N TRP A 5 -26.43 -39.95 -17.70
CA TRP A 5 -25.25 -40.78 -17.39
C TRP A 5 -25.51 -42.26 -17.66
N ASP A 6 -26.71 -42.76 -17.35
CA ASP A 6 -27.06 -44.16 -17.63
C ASP A 6 -27.09 -44.46 -19.14
N VAL A 7 -27.67 -43.57 -19.95
CA VAL A 7 -27.73 -43.74 -21.41
C VAL A 7 -26.33 -43.67 -22.06
N LEU A 8 -25.45 -42.80 -21.55
CA LEU A 8 -24.07 -42.69 -22.05
C LEU A 8 -23.23 -43.93 -21.71
N ILE A 9 -23.46 -44.52 -20.54
CA ILE A 9 -22.77 -45.75 -20.10
C ILE A 9 -23.25 -46.96 -20.93
N GLU A 10 -24.56 -47.10 -21.15
CA GLU A 10 -25.08 -48.22 -21.97
C GLU A 10 -24.58 -48.16 -23.42
N VAL A 11 -24.55 -46.97 -24.04
CA VAL A 11 -24.05 -46.81 -25.43
C VAL A 11 -22.54 -47.02 -25.51
N ALA A 12 -21.78 -46.61 -24.49
CA ALA A 12 -20.34 -46.84 -24.41
C ALA A 12 -20.01 -48.33 -24.25
N GLN A 13 -20.77 -49.07 -23.42
CA GLN A 13 -20.60 -50.51 -23.22
C GLN A 13 -20.89 -51.30 -24.50
N VAL A 14 -21.96 -50.96 -25.24
CA VAL A 14 -22.28 -51.61 -26.52
C VAL A 14 -21.16 -51.42 -27.55
N ARG A 15 -20.59 -50.21 -27.66
CA ARG A 15 -19.48 -49.95 -28.61
C ARG A 15 -18.15 -50.57 -28.20
N LEU A 16 -17.86 -50.70 -26.90
CA LEU A 16 -16.62 -51.35 -26.43
C LEU A 16 -16.66 -52.87 -26.68
N HIS A 17 -17.83 -53.49 -26.49
CA HIS A 17 -18.03 -54.92 -26.68
C HIS A 17 -17.95 -55.34 -28.16
N ASP A 18 -18.54 -54.56 -29.07
CA ASP A 18 -18.46 -54.83 -30.52
C ASP A 18 -17.05 -54.56 -31.11
N GLY A 19 -16.18 -53.86 -30.37
CA GLY A 19 -14.78 -53.61 -30.70
C GLY A 19 -13.79 -54.69 -30.26
N GLY A 20 -14.26 -55.76 -29.60
CA GLY A 20 -13.44 -56.92 -29.22
C GLY A 20 -12.69 -56.80 -27.88
N ILE A 21 -13.06 -55.86 -27.00
CA ILE A 21 -12.48 -55.72 -25.66
C ILE A 21 -13.32 -56.54 -24.68
N ALA A 22 -12.67 -57.44 -23.92
CA ALA A 22 -13.33 -58.25 -22.90
C ALA A 22 -13.87 -57.38 -21.75
N GLU A 23 -14.99 -57.81 -21.16
CA GLU A 23 -15.59 -57.12 -20.02
C GLU A 23 -14.59 -57.06 -18.85
N GLY A 24 -14.19 -55.84 -18.45
CA GLY A 24 -13.18 -55.59 -17.41
C GLY A 24 -11.78 -55.18 -17.90
N ASP A 25 -11.48 -55.27 -19.20
CA ASP A 25 -10.15 -54.94 -19.77
C ASP A 25 -10.02 -53.49 -20.29
N GLY A 26 -11.08 -52.68 -20.20
CA GLY A 26 -11.07 -51.29 -20.66
C GLY A 26 -10.62 -50.31 -19.59
N ASP A 27 -9.37 -49.84 -19.64
CA ASP A 27 -8.89 -48.73 -18.81
C ASP A 27 -9.10 -47.40 -19.56
N VAL A 28 -10.20 -46.71 -19.28
CA VAL A 28 -10.56 -45.46 -19.95
C VAL A 28 -10.37 -44.28 -19.00
N SER A 29 -9.33 -43.48 -19.25
CA SER A 29 -9.11 -42.19 -18.59
C SER A 29 -9.65 -41.04 -19.44
N LEU A 30 -10.70 -40.35 -18.98
CA LEU A 30 -11.13 -39.08 -19.56
C LEU A 30 -10.58 -37.91 -18.73
N THR A 31 -9.72 -37.10 -19.34
CA THR A 31 -9.34 -35.81 -18.77
C THR A 31 -10.40 -34.77 -19.11
N LEU A 32 -11.24 -34.43 -18.13
CA LEU A 32 -12.18 -33.32 -18.23
C LEU A 32 -11.44 -31.98 -18.07
N ARG A 33 -11.51 -31.12 -19.08
CA ARG A 33 -11.04 -29.73 -19.03
C ARG A 33 -12.25 -28.81 -19.10
N ASP A 34 -12.19 -27.66 -18.43
CA ASP A 34 -13.23 -26.63 -18.43
C ASP A 34 -14.60 -27.08 -17.89
N VAL A 35 -14.61 -27.88 -16.82
CA VAL A 35 -15.84 -28.21 -16.09
C VAL A 35 -16.38 -26.92 -15.45
N PRO A 36 -17.60 -26.45 -15.81
CA PRO A 36 -18.18 -25.26 -15.19
C PRO A 36 -18.48 -25.55 -13.72
N VAL A 37 -17.71 -24.95 -12.82
CA VAL A 37 -17.86 -25.12 -11.35
C VAL A 37 -19.00 -24.29 -10.76
N GLY A 38 -19.86 -23.70 -11.60
CA GLY A 38 -21.00 -22.89 -11.17
C GLY A 38 -20.62 -21.52 -10.60
N VAL A 39 -19.36 -21.11 -10.73
CA VAL A 39 -18.84 -19.82 -10.27
C VAL A 39 -18.02 -19.22 -11.40
N THR A 40 -18.34 -17.99 -11.78
CA THR A 40 -17.56 -17.27 -12.79
C THR A 40 -16.41 -16.51 -12.13
N THR A 41 -15.39 -16.16 -12.91
CA THR A 41 -14.31 -15.27 -12.44
C THR A 41 -14.86 -13.92 -11.98
N ALA A 42 -15.95 -13.43 -12.59
CA ALA A 42 -16.59 -12.18 -12.19
C ALA A 42 -17.20 -12.28 -10.78
N ASP A 43 -17.84 -13.42 -10.47
CA ASP A 43 -18.41 -13.67 -9.14
C ASP A 43 -17.32 -13.74 -8.07
N LEU A 44 -16.18 -14.37 -8.40
CA LEU A 44 -15.01 -14.41 -7.51
C LEU A 44 -14.44 -13.02 -7.25
N VAL A 45 -14.27 -12.20 -8.29
CA VAL A 45 -13.76 -10.83 -8.15
C VAL A 45 -14.71 -9.96 -7.35
N ALA A 46 -16.03 -10.08 -7.55
CA ALA A 46 -17.02 -9.35 -6.79
C ALA A 46 -16.97 -9.72 -5.30
N ALA A 47 -16.92 -11.03 -4.99
CA ALA A 47 -16.81 -11.51 -3.62
C ALA A 47 -15.50 -11.09 -2.95
N ILE A 48 -14.36 -11.10 -3.67
CA ILE A 48 -13.09 -10.62 -3.15
C ILE A 48 -13.16 -9.12 -2.82
N LYS A 49 -13.74 -8.30 -3.70
CA LYS A 49 -13.90 -6.85 -3.46
C LYS A 49 -14.79 -6.57 -2.25
N GLU A 50 -15.89 -7.30 -2.11
CA GLU A 50 -16.79 -7.18 -0.98
C GLU A 50 -16.12 -7.60 0.33
N ASN A 51 -15.37 -8.71 0.32
CA ASN A 51 -14.62 -9.17 1.50
C ASN A 51 -13.54 -8.18 1.91
N LEU A 52 -12.77 -7.61 0.96
CA LEU A 52 -11.76 -6.58 1.25
C LEU A 52 -12.37 -5.26 1.76
N ALA A 53 -13.59 -4.92 1.34
CA ALA A 53 -14.29 -3.74 1.84
C ALA A 53 -14.84 -3.95 3.26
N ASN A 54 -15.25 -5.18 3.59
CA ASN A 54 -15.82 -5.53 4.89
C ASN A 54 -14.76 -5.88 5.93
N ASP A 55 -13.58 -6.34 5.51
CA ASP A 55 -12.45 -6.65 6.38
C ASP A 55 -11.15 -6.08 5.78
N PRO A 56 -10.78 -4.83 6.17
CA PRO A 56 -9.55 -4.20 5.69
C PRO A 56 -8.29 -4.71 6.40
N ALA A 57 -8.40 -5.56 7.43
CA ALA A 57 -7.24 -6.02 8.20
C ALA A 57 -6.13 -6.64 7.33
N PRO A 58 -6.41 -7.48 6.32
CA PRO A 58 -5.38 -8.00 5.42
C PRO A 58 -4.66 -6.92 4.59
N LEU A 59 -5.31 -5.79 4.31
CA LEU A 59 -4.69 -4.66 3.62
C LEU A 59 -3.76 -3.88 4.56
N THR A 60 -4.14 -3.75 5.83
CA THR A 60 -3.28 -3.21 6.88
C THR A 60 -2.05 -4.09 7.06
N ASP A 61 -2.21 -5.42 7.15
CA ASP A 61 -1.09 -6.35 7.27
C ASP A 61 -0.14 -6.27 6.06
N ILE A 62 -0.67 -6.11 4.85
CA ILE A 62 0.15 -5.90 3.64
C ILE A 62 0.86 -4.54 3.68
N ALA A 63 0.19 -3.48 4.15
CA ALA A 63 0.79 -2.17 4.32
C ALA A 63 1.89 -2.18 5.39
N GLU A 64 1.69 -2.91 6.49
CA GLU A 64 2.69 -3.16 7.53
C GLU A 64 3.89 -3.92 6.97
N ILE A 65 3.67 -5.01 6.20
CA ILE A 65 4.77 -5.75 5.56
C ILE A 65 5.54 -4.89 4.55
N ILE A 66 4.85 -4.04 3.77
CA ILE A 66 5.52 -3.13 2.84
C ILE A 66 6.31 -2.07 3.61
N ASN A 67 5.77 -1.56 4.71
CA ASN A 67 6.44 -0.59 5.59
C ASN A 67 7.64 -1.20 6.32
N ASP A 68 7.55 -2.46 6.77
CA ASP A 68 8.64 -3.20 7.42
C ASP A 68 9.82 -3.50 6.47
N ASN A 69 9.62 -3.40 5.15
CA ASN A 69 10.70 -3.49 4.17
C ASN A 69 11.37 -2.14 3.86
N ALA A 70 10.87 -1.02 4.42
CA ALA A 70 11.53 0.27 4.33
C ALA A 70 12.54 0.41 5.49
N GLU A 71 13.82 0.14 5.23
CA GLU A 71 14.88 0.38 6.21
C GLU A 71 15.18 1.88 6.33
N GLY A 72 14.96 2.46 7.52
CA GLY A 72 15.38 3.82 7.84
C GLY A 72 14.61 4.43 9.02
N ASP A 73 15.16 5.50 9.60
CA ASP A 73 14.45 6.34 10.57
C ASP A 73 14.19 7.70 9.88
N PRO A 74 13.14 7.84 9.04
CA PRO A 74 12.92 9.04 8.23
C PRO A 74 12.57 10.26 9.08
N ASP A 75 12.95 11.47 8.64
CA ASP A 75 12.64 12.73 9.35
C ASP A 75 11.31 13.34 8.90
N PHE A 76 10.75 12.86 7.79
CA PHE A 76 9.45 13.29 7.28
C PHE A 76 8.81 12.21 6.42
N TYR A 77 7.51 12.34 6.18
CA TYR A 77 6.74 11.47 5.29
C TYR A 77 5.75 12.28 4.46
N TYR A 78 5.34 11.70 3.33
CA TYR A 78 4.32 12.25 2.46
C TYR A 78 2.93 11.83 2.91
N TYR A 79 1.98 12.77 2.88
CA TYR A 79 0.58 12.50 3.22
C TYR A 79 -0.36 13.21 2.26
N GLN A 80 -1.41 12.50 1.85
CA GLN A 80 -2.51 13.07 1.09
C GLN A 80 -3.79 13.00 1.95
N PRO A 81 -4.38 14.16 2.31
CA PRO A 81 -5.59 14.19 3.13
C PRO A 81 -6.78 13.51 2.47
N THR A 82 -7.69 13.02 3.30
CA THR A 82 -8.82 12.16 2.90
C THR A 82 -9.72 12.83 1.85
N LEU A 83 -10.14 12.04 0.85
CA LEU A 83 -11.13 12.45 -0.15
C LEU A 83 -12.49 12.75 0.53
N GLY A 84 -12.82 14.03 0.66
CA GLY A 84 -14.00 14.51 1.39
C GLY A 84 -13.73 15.73 2.27
N ASN A 85 -12.45 15.97 2.56
CA ASN A 85 -12.01 17.17 3.25
C ASN A 85 -12.27 18.46 2.44
N PRO A 86 -12.40 19.63 3.10
CA PRO A 86 -12.50 20.92 2.42
C PRO A 86 -11.33 21.18 1.48
N GLU A 87 -11.59 21.84 0.35
CA GLU A 87 -10.58 22.16 -0.68
C GLU A 87 -9.32 22.84 -0.12
N ALA A 88 -9.48 23.65 0.93
CA ALA A 88 -8.38 24.31 1.63
C ALA A 88 -7.32 23.33 2.16
N ILE A 89 -7.73 22.16 2.64
CA ILE A 89 -6.83 21.13 3.21
C ILE A 89 -6.57 19.97 2.25
N GLN A 90 -7.18 19.95 1.07
CA GLN A 90 -6.83 18.97 0.03
C GLN A 90 -5.46 19.29 -0.57
N GLY A 91 -4.74 18.28 -1.02
CA GLY A 91 -3.49 18.44 -1.76
C GLY A 91 -2.40 17.49 -1.28
N ASP A 92 -1.16 17.85 -1.60
CA ASP A 92 0.04 17.10 -1.27
C ASP A 92 0.71 17.74 -0.07
N TYR A 93 1.02 16.95 0.97
CA TYR A 93 1.64 17.45 2.18
C TYR A 93 2.89 16.65 2.54
N LEU A 94 3.85 17.33 3.14
CA LEU A 94 4.92 16.69 3.91
C LEU A 94 4.67 16.92 5.39
N TYR A 95 4.80 15.83 6.16
CA TYR A 95 4.68 15.82 7.60
C TYR A 95 6.06 15.54 8.16
N PHE A 96 6.53 16.44 9.02
CA PHE A 96 7.75 16.20 9.78
C PHE A 96 7.41 15.26 10.94
N VAL A 97 8.28 14.29 11.21
CA VAL A 97 8.05 13.31 12.27
C VAL A 97 7.82 13.99 13.62
N ALA A 98 6.97 13.39 14.42
CA ALA A 98 6.68 13.75 15.80
C ALA A 98 7.34 12.75 16.77
N PRO A 99 7.38 13.05 18.08
CA PRO A 99 7.93 12.12 19.07
C PRO A 99 7.29 10.72 19.05
N VAL A 100 6.01 10.64 18.68
CA VAL A 100 5.25 9.39 18.62
C VAL A 100 5.65 8.50 17.44
N ASP A 101 6.26 9.06 16.39
CA ASP A 101 6.70 8.31 15.21
C ASP A 101 8.10 7.73 15.37
N VAL A 102 8.83 8.15 16.41
CA VAL A 102 10.17 7.64 16.65
C VAL A 102 10.05 6.18 17.07
N ARG A 103 10.54 5.31 16.20
CA ARG A 103 10.59 3.88 16.43
C ARG A 103 11.21 3.56 17.79
N VAL A 104 10.65 2.58 18.47
CA VAL A 104 11.16 2.06 19.73
C VAL A 104 11.90 0.74 19.49
N LYS A 105 12.91 0.48 20.32
CA LYS A 105 13.62 -0.79 20.38
C LYS A 105 12.84 -1.79 21.25
N ASP A 106 13.33 -3.02 21.31
CA ASP A 106 12.75 -4.11 22.14
C ASP A 106 12.64 -3.76 23.63
N ASP A 107 13.49 -2.86 24.13
CA ASP A 107 13.49 -2.38 25.51
C ASP A 107 12.57 -1.16 25.74
N ASN A 108 11.74 -0.83 24.75
CA ASN A 108 10.84 0.33 24.74
C ASN A 108 11.56 1.70 24.81
N SER A 109 12.87 1.75 24.57
CA SER A 109 13.61 2.99 24.39
C SER A 109 13.54 3.45 22.92
N PRO A 110 13.52 4.77 22.65
CA PRO A 110 13.49 5.26 21.27
C PRO A 110 14.83 4.98 20.57
N VAL A 111 14.78 4.72 19.25
CA VAL A 111 15.99 4.49 18.43
C VAL A 111 16.86 5.75 18.31
N ARG A 112 16.26 6.93 18.46
CA ARG A 112 16.92 8.24 18.51
C ARG A 112 16.19 9.19 19.46
N ASP A 113 16.89 10.18 20.00
CA ASP A 113 16.29 11.17 20.88
C ASP A 113 15.62 12.28 20.07
N TYR A 114 14.29 12.41 20.19
CA TYR A 114 13.56 13.49 19.52
C TYR A 114 13.97 14.88 20.04
N ALA A 115 14.47 15.00 21.27
CA ALA A 115 14.95 16.29 21.79
C ALA A 115 16.21 16.80 21.05
N ALA A 116 16.87 15.95 20.24
CA ALA A 116 18.03 16.34 19.46
C ALA A 116 17.68 17.21 18.23
N TYR A 117 16.42 17.20 17.77
CA TYR A 117 15.97 18.10 16.70
C TYR A 117 15.95 19.56 17.17
N GLN A 118 16.91 20.34 16.71
CA GLN A 118 17.03 21.75 17.10
C GLN A 118 15.99 22.63 16.40
N LYS A 119 15.58 22.26 15.18
CA LYS A 119 14.65 23.00 14.33
C LYS A 119 13.68 22.05 13.60
N PRO A 120 12.73 21.41 14.32
CA PRO A 120 11.75 20.53 13.67
C PRO A 120 10.81 21.32 12.76
N GLY A 121 10.46 20.73 11.62
CA GLY A 121 9.58 21.31 10.61
C GLY A 121 10.29 21.69 9.31
N PHE A 122 9.58 22.42 8.45
CA PHE A 122 10.04 22.81 7.11
C PHE A 122 10.27 24.32 7.01
N PHE A 123 11.32 24.71 6.29
CA PHE A 123 11.78 26.09 6.16
C PHE A 123 11.93 26.51 4.70
N ALA A 124 11.78 27.81 4.43
CA ALA A 124 11.97 28.39 3.09
C ALA A 124 13.43 28.73 2.76
N ASP A 125 14.34 28.71 3.74
CA ASP A 125 15.74 29.07 3.56
C ASP A 125 16.70 28.06 4.21
N ALA A 126 17.90 27.92 3.64
CA ALA A 126 18.95 27.04 4.14
C ALA A 126 19.47 27.41 5.53
N GLY A 127 19.27 28.65 5.99
CA GLY A 127 19.60 29.07 7.36
C GLY A 127 18.57 28.62 8.39
N LEU A 128 17.46 28.01 7.93
CA LEU A 128 16.34 27.56 8.75
C LEU A 128 15.80 28.71 9.61
N THR A 129 15.61 29.88 9.00
CA THR A 129 15.17 31.10 9.69
C THR A 129 13.69 31.44 9.43
N GLN A 130 13.15 30.96 8.30
CA GLN A 130 11.79 31.17 7.86
C GLN A 130 11.03 29.84 7.85
N LYS A 131 10.42 29.48 8.98
CA LYS A 131 9.58 28.28 9.06
C LYS A 131 8.32 28.49 8.22
N VAL A 132 7.99 27.52 7.39
CA VAL A 132 6.78 27.48 6.54
C VAL A 132 5.82 26.35 6.90
N SER A 133 6.25 25.45 7.79
CA SER A 133 5.36 24.43 8.35
C SER A 133 4.58 24.94 9.56
N ASP A 134 3.42 24.34 9.80
CA ASP A 134 2.63 24.55 11.01
C ASP A 134 1.96 23.26 11.49
N LYS A 135 1.21 23.33 12.59
CA LYS A 135 0.48 22.20 13.16
C LYS A 135 -1.03 22.27 12.91
N ALA A 136 -1.44 22.83 11.77
CA ALA A 136 -2.85 22.86 11.40
C ALA A 136 -3.47 21.46 11.49
N GLU A 137 -4.72 21.41 11.93
CA GLU A 137 -5.47 20.16 12.02
C GLU A 137 -5.80 19.66 10.62
N ILE A 138 -5.32 18.46 10.30
CA ILE A 138 -5.65 17.76 9.06
C ILE A 138 -5.96 16.32 9.44
N ASP A 139 -7.17 15.86 9.12
CA ASP A 139 -7.65 14.51 9.47
C ASP A 139 -7.49 14.18 10.96
N GLY A 140 -7.70 15.17 11.83
CA GLY A 140 -7.57 15.04 13.28
C GLY A 140 -6.13 15.08 13.82
N ASP A 141 -5.12 15.16 12.95
CA ASP A 141 -3.73 15.32 13.39
C ASP A 141 -3.40 16.78 13.75
N VAL A 142 -3.00 16.99 15.00
CA VAL A 142 -2.56 18.30 15.54
C VAL A 142 -1.11 18.27 16.04
N VAL A 143 -0.41 17.15 15.86
CA VAL A 143 0.90 16.92 16.49
C VAL A 143 2.04 17.27 15.54
N HIS A 144 1.91 16.90 14.27
CA HIS A 144 2.97 17.02 13.28
C HIS A 144 3.08 18.45 12.73
N GLU A 145 4.31 18.84 12.39
CA GLU A 145 4.58 20.00 11.54
C GLU A 145 4.30 19.61 10.08
N LYS A 146 3.51 20.40 9.39
CA LYS A 146 2.95 20.09 8.07
C LYS A 146 3.22 21.23 7.12
N VAL A 147 3.54 20.92 5.88
CA VAL A 147 3.62 21.90 4.80
C VAL A 147 2.93 21.35 3.57
N LYS A 148 2.06 22.17 2.97
CA LYS A 148 1.47 21.86 1.66
C LYS A 148 2.52 22.10 0.59
N ILE A 149 2.68 21.17 -0.34
CA ILE A 149 3.70 21.22 -1.38
C ILE A 149 3.10 21.23 -2.77
N ALA A 150 3.82 21.81 -3.70
CA ALA A 150 3.60 21.79 -5.13
C ALA A 150 4.90 21.51 -5.88
N ALA A 151 4.80 21.01 -7.11
CA ALA A 151 5.95 20.84 -7.98
C ALA A 151 6.67 22.18 -8.20
N GLY A 152 7.98 22.18 -8.05
CA GLY A 152 8.84 23.35 -8.09
C GLY A 152 9.14 23.99 -6.73
N ASP A 153 8.50 23.55 -5.65
CA ASP A 153 8.82 24.04 -4.31
C ASP A 153 10.21 23.58 -3.87
N THR A 154 10.92 24.46 -3.18
CA THR A 154 12.17 24.14 -2.47
C THR A 154 11.97 24.37 -0.98
N LEU A 155 12.24 23.35 -0.18
CA LEU A 155 12.13 23.38 1.28
C LEU A 155 13.47 22.99 1.91
N TYR A 156 13.63 23.34 3.18
CA TYR A 156 14.81 23.00 3.97
C TYR A 156 14.39 22.40 5.31
N ILE A 157 15.13 21.39 5.76
CA ILE A 157 14.91 20.70 7.04
C ILE A 157 16.24 20.47 7.75
N MET A 158 16.16 20.10 9.04
CA MET A 158 17.30 19.65 9.83
C MET A 158 16.99 18.30 10.50
N ASP A 159 17.92 17.35 10.43
CA ASP A 159 17.78 16.05 11.08
C ASP A 159 18.14 16.09 12.58
N ASP A 160 18.02 14.94 13.26
CA ASP A 160 18.36 14.78 14.67
C ASP A 160 19.86 14.97 14.98
N LYS A 161 20.72 15.02 13.96
CA LYS A 161 22.17 15.21 14.08
C LYS A 161 22.61 16.63 13.74
N GLY A 162 21.67 17.50 13.38
CA GLY A 162 21.95 18.88 13.01
C GLY A 162 22.39 19.08 11.57
N TRP A 163 22.33 18.05 10.72
CA TRP A 163 22.58 18.21 9.28
C TRP A 163 21.39 18.90 8.65
N THR A 164 21.67 19.86 7.78
CA THR A 164 20.64 20.55 7.00
C THR A 164 20.46 19.85 5.67
N TYR A 165 19.22 19.73 5.19
CA TYR A 165 18.91 19.17 3.88
C TYR A 165 18.06 20.14 3.09
N ARG A 166 18.31 20.20 1.78
CA ARG A 166 17.45 20.81 0.78
C ARG A 166 16.56 19.73 0.17
N LEU A 167 15.26 20.02 0.10
CA LEU A 167 14.25 19.21 -0.55
C LEU A 167 13.77 19.97 -1.78
N ASP A 168 13.93 19.41 -2.97
CA ASP A 168 13.36 19.95 -4.20
C ASP A 168 12.18 19.08 -4.64
N VAL A 169 10.99 19.66 -4.65
CA VAL A 169 9.75 18.97 -5.02
C VAL A 169 9.64 18.96 -6.54
N GLY A 170 9.77 17.78 -7.13
CA GLY A 170 9.65 17.58 -8.57
C GLY A 170 8.22 17.36 -9.04
N ASP A 171 8.09 16.85 -10.26
CA ASP A 171 6.79 16.58 -10.86
C ASP A 171 6.02 15.48 -10.12
N LYS A 172 4.69 15.54 -10.25
CA LYS A 172 3.75 14.54 -9.74
C LYS A 172 3.26 13.63 -10.89
N PRO A 173 3.97 12.52 -11.20
CA PRO A 173 3.61 11.66 -12.32
C PRO A 173 2.28 10.92 -12.14
N SER A 174 1.80 10.74 -10.90
CA SER A 174 0.49 10.14 -10.62
C SER A 174 -0.08 10.65 -9.30
N THR A 175 -1.35 10.35 -9.01
CA THR A 175 -2.01 10.78 -7.76
C THR A 175 -1.22 10.42 -6.50
N ASN A 176 -0.53 9.28 -6.51
CA ASN A 176 0.13 8.72 -5.32
C ASN A 176 1.66 8.84 -5.36
N TRP A 177 2.24 9.36 -6.44
CA TRP A 177 3.67 9.46 -6.63
C TRP A 177 4.08 10.90 -6.87
N ILE A 178 5.04 11.37 -6.06
CA ILE A 178 5.69 12.66 -6.20
C ILE A 178 7.20 12.45 -6.16
N SER A 179 7.94 13.20 -6.97
CA SER A 179 9.40 13.20 -6.93
C SER A 179 9.88 14.20 -5.88
N ILE A 180 10.81 13.79 -5.03
CA ILE A 180 11.48 14.69 -4.08
C ILE A 180 12.96 14.37 -4.11
N ASP A 181 13.77 15.35 -4.53
CA ASP A 181 15.22 15.25 -4.47
C ASP A 181 15.70 15.78 -3.12
N VAL A 182 16.47 14.95 -2.40
CA VAL A 182 16.99 15.28 -1.07
C VAL A 182 18.50 15.45 -1.15
N THR A 183 18.97 16.67 -0.87
CA THR A 183 20.40 17.02 -0.90
C THR A 183 20.86 17.48 0.48
N ARG A 184 21.83 16.79 1.07
CA ARG A 184 22.47 17.26 2.31
C ARG A 184 23.29 18.53 2.04
N LEU A 185 23.06 19.56 2.84
CA LEU A 185 23.84 20.79 2.91
C LEU A 185 24.84 20.68 4.07
N GLU A 186 25.98 21.36 3.95
CA GLU A 186 27.13 21.27 4.88
C GLU A 186 26.77 21.43 6.37
#